data_AF-G0IZ61-F1
#
_entry.id   AF-G0IZ61-F1
#
_cell.length_a   1.000
_cell.length_b   1.000
_cell.length_c   1.000
_cell.angle_alpha   90.00
_cell.angle_beta   90.00
_cell.angle_gamma   90.00
#
_symmetry.space_group_name_H-M   'P 1'
#
loop_
_entity.id
_entity.type
_entity.pdbx_description
1 polymer ?
#
loop_
_entity_poly.entity_id
_entity_poly.type
_entity_poly.pdbx_seq_one_letter_code
_entity_poly.pdbx_strand_id
1 'polypeptide(L)'
;MFIDEHQNDALIFDKIAGALSIIEITSNLLRLPKTKFRLIEGHGLNCKVYEAKSGIIRLYLFHEENTGRVIVTGGKRAIKKKILNQCFKRLKTSKMKVNKREQILNQPSYWIENINALLYNAIVDYMEEHNMKQKDLAAHLNISQGRVSQILNDGDINFSLEKVIQIALKVGMYPSFKLEKKSNVSVEDFDDSLVK
;
A
#
# COMPACT_ATOMS: atom_id res chain seq x y z
N MET A 1 -5.58 -18.88 -3.40
CA MET A 1 -5.12 -17.79 -2.49
C MET A 1 -6.20 -16.70 -2.49
N PHE A 2 -6.34 -15.87 -1.44
CA PHE A 2 -7.44 -14.87 -1.34
C PHE A 2 -7.59 -13.99 -2.60
N ILE A 3 -6.46 -13.65 -3.23
CA ILE A 3 -6.40 -12.91 -4.49
C ILE A 3 -7.09 -13.67 -5.64
N ASP A 4 -6.82 -14.98 -5.78
CA ASP A 4 -7.39 -15.83 -6.83
C ASP A 4 -8.91 -15.98 -6.68
N GLU A 5 -9.38 -16.05 -5.44
CA GLU A 5 -10.81 -16.20 -5.13
C GLU A 5 -11.62 -14.96 -5.52
N HIS A 6 -10.98 -13.80 -5.65
CA HIS A 6 -11.65 -12.51 -5.85
C HIS A 6 -11.23 -11.80 -7.14
N GLN A 7 -10.49 -12.46 -8.02
CA GLN A 7 -10.01 -11.88 -9.29
C GLN A 7 -11.15 -11.43 -10.22
N ASN A 8 -12.32 -12.06 -10.13
CA ASN A 8 -13.47 -11.76 -10.97
C ASN A 8 -14.41 -10.70 -10.37
N ASP A 9 -14.19 -10.26 -9.13
CA ASP A 9 -14.95 -9.15 -8.53
C ASP A 9 -14.15 -7.86 -8.70
N ALA A 10 -14.51 -7.06 -9.71
CA ALA A 10 -13.77 -5.86 -10.08
C ALA A 10 -13.59 -4.86 -8.91
N LEU A 11 -14.62 -4.69 -8.06
CA LEU A 11 -14.56 -3.74 -6.95
C LEU A 11 -13.64 -4.23 -5.83
N ILE A 12 -13.64 -5.54 -5.58
CA ILE A 12 -12.73 -6.14 -4.60
C ILE A 12 -11.31 -6.17 -5.15
N PHE A 13 -11.15 -6.55 -6.41
CA PHE A 13 -9.84 -6.70 -7.05
C PHE A 13 -9.12 -5.36 -7.17
N ASP A 14 -9.82 -4.27 -7.47
CA ASP A 14 -9.28 -2.92 -7.37
C ASP A 14 -8.70 -2.68 -5.96
N LYS A 15 -9.49 -2.87 -4.90
CA LYS A 15 -8.99 -2.69 -3.52
C LYS A 15 -7.80 -3.60 -3.17
N ILE A 16 -7.73 -4.81 -3.73
CA ILE A 16 -6.56 -5.68 -3.59
C ILE A 16 -5.33 -5.05 -4.26
N ALA A 17 -5.47 -4.53 -5.47
CA ALA A 17 -4.39 -3.86 -6.19
C ALA A 17 -3.87 -2.63 -5.44
N GLY A 18 -4.75 -1.81 -4.86
CA GLY A 18 -4.34 -0.73 -3.97
C GLY A 18 -3.57 -1.21 -2.73
N ALA A 19 -3.97 -2.33 -2.11
CA ALA A 19 -3.23 -2.89 -0.98
C ALA A 19 -1.85 -3.46 -1.39
N LEU A 20 -1.72 -4.00 -2.60
CA LEU A 20 -0.44 -4.45 -3.15
C LEU A 20 0.50 -3.29 -3.47
N SER A 21 -0.04 -2.19 -4.00
CA SER A 21 0.71 -0.94 -4.19
C SER A 21 1.34 -0.45 -2.88
N ILE A 22 0.56 -0.40 -1.79
CA ILE A 22 1.06 -0.04 -0.45
C ILE A 22 2.25 -0.92 -0.01
N ILE A 23 2.20 -2.21 -0.31
CA ILE A 23 3.30 -3.16 0.00
C ILE A 23 4.55 -2.82 -0.81
N GLU A 24 4.41 -2.63 -2.11
CA GLU A 24 5.54 -2.32 -3.02
C GLU A 24 6.21 -1.00 -2.63
N ILE A 25 5.43 0.04 -2.39
CA ILE A 25 5.87 1.37 -1.96
C ILE A 25 6.66 1.32 -0.65
N THR A 26 6.13 0.63 0.36
CA THR A 26 6.78 0.54 1.68
C THR A 26 8.03 -0.31 1.65
N SER A 27 8.10 -1.29 0.74
CA SER A 27 9.34 -2.02 0.46
C SER A 27 10.41 -1.12 -0.16
N ASN A 28 10.01 -0.07 -0.87
CA ASN A 28 10.87 1.00 -1.40
C ASN A 28 11.10 2.16 -0.40
N LEU A 29 10.92 1.92 0.90
CA LEU A 29 11.20 2.86 1.99
C LEU A 29 10.35 4.14 2.02
N LEU A 30 9.27 4.22 1.24
CA LEU A 30 8.32 5.33 1.34
C LEU A 30 7.45 5.17 2.61
N ARG A 31 7.30 6.28 3.35
CA ARG A 31 6.48 6.31 4.56
C ARG A 31 5.00 6.34 4.21
N LEU A 32 4.20 5.70 5.06
CA LEU A 32 2.74 5.73 5.00
C LEU A 32 2.15 5.86 6.41
N PRO A 33 0.91 6.38 6.54
CA PRO A 33 0.18 6.38 7.80
C PRO A 33 0.06 4.98 8.40
N LYS A 34 0.12 4.88 9.73
CA LYS A 34 -0.08 3.61 10.48
C LYS A 34 -1.45 2.95 10.20
N THR A 35 -2.42 3.72 9.74
CA THR A 35 -3.75 3.27 9.34
C THR A 35 -3.80 2.64 7.95
N LYS A 36 -2.74 2.81 7.14
CA LYS A 36 -2.57 2.20 5.80
C LYS A 36 -1.59 1.04 5.85
N PHE A 37 -0.48 1.19 6.56
CA PHE A 37 0.52 0.15 6.73
C PHE A 37 1.08 0.14 8.15
N ARG A 38 1.16 -1.04 8.78
CA ARG A 38 1.72 -1.14 10.15
C ARG A 38 2.28 -2.52 10.45
N LEU A 39 3.23 -2.57 11.37
CA LEU A 39 3.61 -3.79 12.10
C LEU A 39 2.48 -4.19 13.05
N ILE A 40 2.18 -5.48 13.11
CA ILE A 40 1.27 -6.08 14.08
C ILE A 40 2.13 -6.66 15.21
N GLU A 41 1.81 -6.29 16.45
CA GLU A 41 2.48 -6.77 17.65
C GLU A 41 1.59 -7.73 18.44
N GLY A 42 2.15 -8.47 19.39
CA GLY A 42 1.39 -9.30 20.34
C GLY A 42 0.68 -10.52 19.71
N HIS A 43 1.15 -11.00 18.55
CA HIS A 43 0.60 -12.18 17.87
C HIS A 43 1.30 -13.49 18.26
N GLY A 44 2.45 -13.44 18.95
CA GLY A 44 3.16 -14.63 19.44
C GLY A 44 3.79 -15.50 18.36
N LEU A 45 4.06 -14.94 17.16
CA LEU A 45 4.79 -15.63 16.09
C LEU A 45 6.24 -15.17 16.12
N ASN A 46 7.16 -16.07 15.76
CA ASN A 46 8.58 -15.76 15.64
C ASN A 46 8.91 -15.15 14.26
N CYS A 47 8.12 -14.18 13.83
CA CYS A 47 8.29 -13.48 12.56
C CYS A 47 7.64 -12.10 12.64
N LYS A 48 8.09 -11.16 11.79
CA LYS A 48 7.45 -9.85 11.69
C LYS A 48 6.19 -9.97 10.84
N VAL A 49 5.08 -9.44 11.34
CA VAL A 49 3.81 -9.44 10.62
C VAL A 49 3.40 -8.01 10.29
N TYR A 50 3.32 -7.68 9.02
CA TYR A 50 2.85 -6.38 8.56
C TYR A 50 1.41 -6.48 8.05
N GLU A 51 0.63 -5.41 8.20
CA GLU A 51 -0.73 -5.27 7.68
C GLU A 51 -0.80 -4.07 6.74
N ALA A 52 -1.13 -4.33 5.47
CA ALA A 52 -1.46 -3.33 4.46
C ALA A 52 -2.99 -3.21 4.29
N LYS A 53 -3.50 -1.98 4.15
CA LYS A 53 -4.94 -1.69 4.20
C LYS A 53 -5.37 -0.82 3.02
N SER A 54 -6.33 -1.33 2.25
CA SER A 54 -7.04 -0.54 1.24
C SER A 54 -8.55 -0.75 1.37
N GLY A 55 -9.28 0.30 1.76
CA GLY A 55 -10.71 0.23 2.04
C GLY A 55 -11.07 -0.89 3.03
N ILE A 56 -11.84 -1.87 2.57
CA ILE A 56 -12.24 -3.05 3.37
C ILE A 56 -11.23 -4.19 3.31
N ILE A 57 -10.20 -4.11 2.47
CA ILE A 57 -9.21 -5.19 2.28
C ILE A 57 -8.04 -5.02 3.23
N ARG A 58 -7.59 -6.14 3.80
CA ARG A 58 -6.40 -6.26 4.65
C ARG A 58 -5.52 -7.33 4.06
N LEU A 59 -4.29 -6.98 3.71
CA LEU A 59 -3.24 -7.93 3.35
C LEU A 59 -2.24 -8.03 4.51
N TYR A 60 -1.81 -9.24 4.83
CA TYR A 60 -0.84 -9.56 5.86
C TYR A 60 0.42 -10.12 5.22
N LEU A 61 1.57 -9.58 5.61
CA LEU A 61 2.89 -10.02 5.18
C LEU A 61 3.60 -10.61 6.38
N PHE A 62 3.94 -11.89 6.28
CA PHE A 62 4.74 -12.58 7.29
C PHE A 62 6.15 -12.65 6.75
N HIS A 63 7.05 -11.91 7.38
CA HIS A 63 8.47 -11.94 7.05
C HIS A 63 9.18 -12.81 8.07
N GLU A 64 9.60 -14.00 7.62
CA GLU A 64 10.45 -14.89 8.41
C GLU A 64 11.89 -14.35 8.37
N GLU A 65 12.39 -13.92 9.53
CA GLU A 65 13.71 -13.33 9.62
C GLU A 65 14.79 -14.36 9.26
N ASN A 66 15.81 -13.92 8.52
CA ASN A 66 16.96 -14.71 8.06
C ASN A 66 16.72 -15.72 6.94
N THR A 67 15.46 -16.00 6.55
CA THR A 67 15.18 -16.87 5.38
C THR A 67 14.81 -16.09 4.12
N GLY A 68 14.51 -14.79 4.25
CA GLY A 68 14.01 -13.95 3.16
C GLY A 68 12.61 -14.33 2.68
N ARG A 69 11.96 -15.31 3.32
CA ARG A 69 10.62 -15.76 2.94
C ARG A 69 9.57 -14.75 3.40
N VAL A 70 8.77 -14.28 2.44
CA VAL A 70 7.62 -13.41 2.68
C VAL A 70 6.35 -14.13 2.24
N ILE A 71 5.45 -14.39 3.19
CA ILE A 71 4.13 -14.95 2.89
C ILE A 71 3.12 -13.81 2.86
N VAL A 72 2.40 -13.65 1.75
CA VAL A 72 1.32 -12.66 1.62
C VAL A 72 -0.03 -13.36 1.60
N THR A 73 -0.93 -12.95 2.48
CA THR A 73 -2.33 -13.42 2.53
C THR A 73 -3.25 -12.27 2.89
N GLY A 74 -4.57 -12.43 2.87
CA GLY A 74 -5.46 -11.35 3.25
C GLY A 74 -6.94 -11.67 3.26
N GLY A 75 -7.75 -10.65 3.52
CA GLY A 75 -9.19 -10.73 3.38
C GLY A 75 -9.96 -9.44 3.66
N LYS A 76 -11.30 -9.50 3.61
CA LYS A 76 -12.18 -8.38 3.98
C LYS A 76 -12.12 -8.09 5.48
N ARG A 77 -12.45 -6.85 5.90
CA ARG A 77 -12.42 -6.29 7.26
C ARG A 77 -13.37 -7.02 8.22
N ALA A 78 -13.06 -8.28 8.54
CA ALA A 78 -13.58 -9.08 9.65
C ALA A 78 -12.90 -10.46 9.61
N ILE A 79 -11.59 -10.49 9.82
CA ILE A 79 -10.86 -11.74 9.97
C ILE A 79 -10.21 -11.75 11.36
N LYS A 80 -10.98 -12.27 12.32
CA LYS A 80 -10.51 -12.60 13.67
C LYS A 80 -9.31 -13.57 13.57
N LYS A 81 -8.43 -13.55 14.59
CA LYS A 81 -7.25 -14.43 14.89
C LYS A 81 -7.25 -15.87 14.33
N LYS A 82 -8.41 -16.45 13.99
CA LYS A 82 -8.63 -17.81 13.49
C LYS A 82 -8.08 -18.07 12.07
N ILE A 83 -8.07 -17.09 11.16
CA ILE A 83 -7.56 -17.28 9.78
C ILE A 83 -6.03 -17.15 9.71
N LEU A 84 -5.42 -16.37 10.61
CA LEU A 84 -3.96 -16.28 10.76
C LEU A 84 -3.34 -17.69 10.93
N ASN A 85 -4.01 -18.55 11.72
CA ASN A 85 -3.59 -19.93 11.96
C ASN A 85 -3.94 -20.89 10.79
N GLN A 86 -4.91 -20.55 9.94
CA GLN A 86 -5.33 -21.38 8.79
C GLN A 86 -4.43 -21.18 7.57
N CYS A 87 -3.85 -19.98 7.39
CA CYS A 87 -2.94 -19.68 6.29
C CYS A 87 -1.67 -20.55 6.31
N PHE A 88 -1.18 -20.94 7.49
CA PHE A 88 -0.03 -21.86 7.64
C PHE A 88 -0.28 -23.27 7.09
N LYS A 89 -1.54 -23.74 7.03
CA LYS A 89 -1.86 -25.11 6.56
C LYS A 89 -1.87 -25.27 5.03
N ARG A 90 -1.90 -24.19 4.26
CA ARG A 90 -2.17 -24.22 2.81
C ARG A 90 -0.97 -23.92 1.90
N LEU A 91 0.23 -23.77 2.43
CA LEU A 91 1.44 -23.50 1.64
C LEU A 91 2.09 -24.76 1.02
N LYS A 92 1.27 -25.63 0.43
CA LYS A 92 1.74 -26.56 -0.60
C LYS A 92 0.81 -26.46 -1.79
N THR A 93 1.42 -26.29 -2.95
CA THR A 93 0.85 -26.41 -4.30
C THR A 93 0.10 -25.16 -4.80
N SER A 94 0.75 -24.40 -5.69
CA SER A 94 0.34 -24.32 -7.10
C SER A 94 1.24 -23.36 -7.88
N LYS A 95 1.69 -23.81 -9.06
CA LYS A 95 2.23 -22.99 -10.14
C LYS A 95 1.08 -22.20 -10.77
N MET A 96 1.31 -20.95 -11.18
CA MET A 96 0.34 -20.22 -12.00
C MET A 96 1.00 -19.53 -13.20
N LYS A 97 0.37 -19.71 -14.36
CA LYS A 97 0.65 -19.04 -15.63
C LYS A 97 -0.59 -18.22 -16.03
N VAL A 98 -0.67 -16.99 -15.52
CA VAL A 98 -1.39 -15.81 -16.05
C VAL A 98 -0.77 -14.63 -15.32
N ASN A 99 -0.39 -13.58 -16.04
CA ASN A 99 0.40 -12.50 -15.46
C ASN A 99 -0.45 -11.57 -14.56
N LYS A 100 -0.59 -11.95 -13.29
CA LYS A 100 -1.33 -11.19 -12.29
C LYS A 100 -0.85 -9.75 -12.13
N ARG A 101 0.44 -9.49 -12.41
CA ARG A 101 1.01 -8.14 -12.37
C ARG A 101 0.31 -7.23 -13.37
N GLU A 102 0.07 -7.68 -14.60
CA GLU A 102 -0.67 -6.90 -15.59
C GLU A 102 -2.10 -6.57 -15.09
N GLN A 103 -2.79 -7.53 -14.49
CA GLN A 103 -4.13 -7.30 -13.95
C GLN A 103 -4.15 -6.25 -12.84
N ILE A 104 -3.15 -6.28 -11.95
CA ILE A 104 -2.97 -5.31 -10.86
C ILE A 104 -2.65 -3.91 -11.43
N LEU A 105 -1.73 -3.82 -12.39
CA LEU A 105 -1.35 -2.57 -13.05
C LEU A 105 -2.51 -1.95 -13.84
N ASN A 106 -3.51 -2.75 -14.21
CA ASN A 106 -4.74 -2.26 -14.84
C ASN A 106 -5.79 -1.74 -13.84
N GLN A 107 -5.52 -1.77 -12.53
CA GLN A 107 -6.44 -1.25 -11.52
C GLN A 107 -6.10 0.21 -11.13
N PRO A 108 -7.09 1.13 -11.13
CA PRO A 108 -6.86 2.53 -10.75
C PRO A 108 -6.28 2.72 -9.35
N SER A 109 -6.79 1.98 -8.36
CA SER A 109 -6.34 2.13 -6.97
C SER A 109 -4.86 1.82 -6.75
N TYR A 110 -4.26 0.97 -7.60
CA TYR A 110 -2.82 0.72 -7.56
C TYR A 110 -2.04 2.03 -7.77
N TRP A 111 -2.42 2.80 -8.81
CA TRP A 111 -1.78 4.06 -9.16
C TRP A 111 -2.15 5.20 -8.20
N ILE A 112 -3.40 5.22 -7.72
CA ILE A 112 -3.85 6.21 -6.74
C ILE A 112 -3.08 6.08 -5.43
N GLU A 113 -2.88 4.86 -4.90
CA GLU A 113 -2.10 4.68 -3.67
C GLU A 113 -0.61 5.03 -3.87
N ASN A 114 -0.06 4.85 -5.08
CA ASN A 114 1.28 5.33 -5.43
C ASN A 114 1.39 6.86 -5.32
N ILE A 115 0.49 7.59 -5.96
CA ILE A 115 0.48 9.07 -5.91
C ILE A 115 0.24 9.56 -4.47
N ASN A 116 -0.68 8.93 -3.75
CA ASN A 116 -0.98 9.28 -2.37
C ASN A 116 0.24 9.08 -1.46
N ALA A 117 1.00 8.00 -1.65
CA ALA A 117 2.22 7.76 -0.89
C ALA A 117 3.30 8.82 -1.14
N LEU A 118 3.51 9.18 -2.41
CA LEU A 118 4.46 10.24 -2.78
C LEU A 118 4.09 11.57 -2.13
N LEU A 119 2.80 11.95 -2.21
CA LEU A 119 2.34 13.19 -1.61
C LEU A 119 2.43 13.15 -0.08
N TYR A 120 2.05 12.03 0.54
CA TYR A 120 2.17 11.84 1.99
C TYR A 120 3.62 12.02 2.44
N ASN A 121 4.55 11.33 1.79
CA ASN A 121 5.96 11.38 2.16
C ASN A 121 6.51 12.80 2.02
N ALA A 122 6.21 13.50 0.92
CA ALA A 122 6.61 14.89 0.72
C ALA A 122 6.05 15.84 1.80
N ILE A 123 4.79 15.64 2.22
CA ILE A 123 4.20 16.42 3.31
C ILE A 123 4.93 16.16 4.63
N VAL A 124 5.23 14.90 4.95
CA VAL A 124 5.92 14.53 6.19
C VAL A 124 7.35 15.06 6.20
N ASP A 125 8.11 14.90 5.11
CA ASP A 125 9.44 15.46 4.93
C ASP A 125 9.43 16.98 5.19
N TYR A 126 8.53 17.69 4.51
CA TYR A 126 8.42 19.14 4.66
C TYR A 126 8.08 19.55 6.10
N MET A 127 7.18 18.81 6.78
CA MET A 127 6.85 19.07 8.18
C MET A 127 8.05 18.87 9.11
N GLU A 128 8.82 17.80 8.91
CA GLU A 128 10.00 17.49 9.72
C GLU A 128 11.11 18.53 9.52
N GLU A 129 11.43 18.86 8.27
CA GLU A 129 12.42 19.89 7.90
C GLU A 129 12.11 21.26 8.51
N HIS A 130 10.82 21.62 8.59
CA HIS A 130 10.36 22.91 9.09
C HIS A 130 9.86 22.87 10.54
N ASN A 131 9.99 21.73 11.23
CA ASN A 131 9.49 21.51 12.59
C ASN A 131 8.00 21.89 12.77
N MET A 132 7.17 21.67 11.75
CA MET A 132 5.77 22.07 11.73
C MET A 132 4.89 21.09 12.49
N LYS A 133 3.95 21.62 13.28
CA LYS A 133 2.83 20.83 13.81
C LYS A 133 1.68 20.80 12.80
N GLN A 134 0.72 19.91 12.99
CA GLN A 134 -0.45 19.77 12.09
C GLN A 134 -1.21 21.09 11.90
N LYS A 135 -1.30 21.92 12.93
CA LYS A 135 -1.93 23.25 12.86
C LYS A 135 -1.19 24.21 11.92
N ASP A 136 0.14 24.12 11.87
CA ASP A 136 1.00 24.98 11.07
C ASP A 136 0.90 24.54 9.61
N LEU A 137 0.91 23.22 9.36
CA LEU A 137 0.64 22.66 8.05
C LEU A 137 -0.75 23.06 7.50
N ALA A 138 -1.78 23.05 8.35
CA ALA A 138 -3.14 23.44 7.93
C ALA A 138 -3.18 24.88 7.39
N ALA A 139 -2.53 25.81 8.10
CA ALA A 139 -2.40 27.19 7.68
C ALA A 139 -1.60 27.30 6.37
N HIS A 140 -0.45 26.61 6.29
CA HIS A 140 0.41 26.61 5.11
C HIS A 140 -0.29 26.09 3.85
N LEU A 141 -0.94 24.93 3.96
CA LEU A 141 -1.67 24.31 2.86
C LEU A 141 -2.99 25.02 2.53
N ASN A 142 -3.49 25.90 3.41
CA ASN A 142 -4.80 26.53 3.33
C ASN A 142 -5.93 25.49 3.24
N ILE A 143 -5.91 24.53 4.17
CA ILE A 143 -6.94 23.49 4.33
C ILE A 143 -7.32 23.38 5.81
N SER A 144 -8.47 22.78 6.11
CA SER A 144 -8.91 22.64 7.51
C SER A 144 -7.97 21.73 8.30
N GLN A 145 -7.82 21.99 9.61
CA GLN A 145 -7.09 21.10 10.51
C GLN A 145 -7.66 19.68 10.52
N GLY A 146 -9.00 19.55 10.39
CA GLY A 146 -9.65 18.26 10.22
C GLY A 146 -9.16 17.52 8.97
N ARG A 147 -8.97 18.22 7.85
CA ARG A 147 -8.45 17.60 6.62
C ARG A 147 -6.98 17.20 6.77
N VAL A 148 -6.15 18.02 7.43
CA VAL A 148 -4.77 17.64 7.77
C VAL A 148 -4.75 16.37 8.62
N SER A 149 -5.59 16.29 9.64
CA SER A 149 -5.70 15.10 10.49
C SER A 149 -6.08 13.86 9.68
N GLN A 150 -7.06 13.96 8.77
CA GLN A 150 -7.44 12.85 7.88
C GLN A 150 -6.28 12.39 6.98
N ILE A 151 -5.51 13.31 6.42
CA ILE A 151 -4.33 12.98 5.61
C ILE A 151 -3.30 12.23 6.47
N LEU A 152 -2.93 12.82 7.60
CA LEU A 152 -1.80 12.35 8.40
C LEU A 152 -2.11 11.08 9.18
N ASN A 153 -3.34 10.97 9.68
CA ASN A 153 -3.77 9.88 10.52
C ASN A 153 -4.45 8.78 9.72
N ASP A 154 -5.38 9.10 8.80
CA ASP A 154 -6.16 8.08 8.07
C ASP A 154 -5.58 7.73 6.69
N GLY A 155 -4.63 8.55 6.19
CA GLY A 155 -4.12 8.41 4.83
C GLY A 155 -5.18 8.71 3.77
N ASP A 156 -6.22 9.46 4.12
CA ASP A 156 -7.26 9.86 3.19
C ASP A 156 -6.78 11.08 2.39
N ILE A 157 -6.03 10.80 1.33
CA ILE A 157 -5.48 11.78 0.38
C ILE A 157 -6.35 11.81 -0.88
N ASN A 158 -7.66 11.56 -0.76
CA ASN A 158 -8.57 11.62 -1.90
C ASN A 158 -8.85 13.08 -2.33
N PHE A 159 -7.85 13.71 -2.97
CA PHE A 159 -7.91 15.05 -3.51
C PHE A 159 -8.10 15.05 -5.02
N SER A 160 -8.65 16.13 -5.56
CA SER A 160 -8.56 16.37 -7.00
C SER A 160 -7.10 16.51 -7.43
N LEU A 161 -6.80 16.17 -8.68
CA LEU A 161 -5.45 16.35 -9.25
C LEU A 161 -4.94 17.78 -9.06
N GLU A 162 -5.80 18.78 -9.27
CA GLU A 162 -5.47 20.19 -9.03
C GLU A 162 -5.00 20.43 -7.60
N LYS A 163 -5.72 19.90 -6.61
CA LYS A 163 -5.37 20.07 -5.20
C LYS A 163 -4.07 19.31 -4.84
N VAL A 164 -3.83 18.13 -5.43
CA VAL A 164 -2.56 17.40 -5.29
C VAL A 164 -1.39 18.26 -5.79
N ILE A 165 -1.53 18.86 -6.98
CA ILE A 165 -0.51 19.75 -7.56
C ILE A 165 -0.28 20.97 -6.67
N GLN A 166 -1.36 21.64 -6.21
CA GLN A 166 -1.26 22.78 -5.30
C GLN A 166 -0.51 22.43 -4.00
N ILE A 167 -0.80 21.27 -3.41
CA ILE A 167 -0.12 20.82 -2.18
C ILE A 167 1.36 20.55 -2.48
N ALA A 168 1.67 19.80 -3.55
CA ALA A 168 3.05 19.49 -3.94
C ALA A 168 3.90 20.75 -4.07
N LEU A 169 3.40 21.76 -4.80
CA LEU A 169 4.08 23.04 -4.97
C LEU A 169 4.28 23.78 -3.64
N LYS A 170 3.29 23.76 -2.75
CA LYS A 170 3.39 24.38 -1.43
C LYS A 170 4.40 23.69 -0.51
N VAL A 171 4.62 22.40 -0.67
CA VAL A 171 5.66 21.66 0.09
C VAL A 171 7.01 21.64 -0.63
N GLY A 172 7.23 22.55 -1.57
CA GLY A 172 8.52 22.71 -2.26
C GLY A 172 8.83 21.66 -3.32
N MET A 173 7.82 20.89 -3.76
CA MET A 173 8.00 19.80 -4.72
C MET A 173 7.38 20.15 -6.07
N TYR A 174 8.09 19.82 -7.15
CA TYR A 174 7.51 19.79 -8.48
C TYR A 174 6.93 18.41 -8.77
N PRO A 175 5.62 18.28 -9.05
CA PRO A 175 5.06 17.01 -9.45
C PRO A 175 5.58 16.63 -10.85
N SER A 176 6.08 15.40 -11.00
CA SER A 176 6.53 14.86 -12.28
C SER A 176 5.69 13.64 -12.63
N PHE A 177 5.00 13.70 -13.78
CA PHE A 177 4.17 12.61 -14.28
C PHE A 177 4.80 12.06 -15.55
N LYS A 178 5.01 10.74 -15.59
CA LYS A 178 5.46 10.03 -16.79
C LYS A 178 4.39 9.02 -17.21
N LEU A 179 3.95 9.13 -18.46
CA LEU A 179 3.08 8.13 -19.07
C LEU A 179 3.94 7.22 -19.94
N GLU A 180 3.80 5.92 -19.73
CA GLU A 180 4.53 4.92 -20.49
C GLU A 180 3.56 3.98 -21.21
N LYS A 181 4.00 3.46 -22.35
CA LYS A 181 3.25 2.39 -23.02
C LYS A 181 3.24 1.16 -22.10
N LYS A 182 2.09 0.49 -21.96
CA LYS A 182 1.98 -0.74 -21.17
C LYS A 182 3.01 -1.80 -21.59
N SER A 183 3.37 -1.84 -22.88
CA SER A 183 4.39 -2.73 -23.44
C SER A 183 5.80 -2.54 -22.85
N ASN A 184 6.07 -1.40 -22.21
CA ASN A 184 7.37 -1.06 -21.65
C ASN A 184 7.49 -1.42 -20.16
N VAL A 185 6.40 -1.81 -19.51
CA VAL A 185 6.42 -2.23 -18.11
C VAL A 185 6.80 -3.69 -18.07
N SER A 186 7.92 -4.03 -17.42
CA SER A 186 8.31 -5.42 -17.24
C SER A 186 7.21 -6.15 -16.47
N VAL A 187 6.57 -7.07 -17.16
CA VAL A 187 5.61 -8.01 -16.60
C VAL A 187 6.37 -9.28 -16.22
N GLU A 188 7.57 -9.15 -15.66
CA GLU A 188 8.33 -10.32 -15.25
C GLU A 188 7.62 -10.93 -14.03
N ASP A 189 7.16 -12.17 -14.21
CA ASP A 189 6.62 -12.98 -13.14
C ASP A 189 7.67 -13.07 -12.03
N PHE A 190 7.26 -12.99 -10.77
CA PHE A 190 8.13 -13.38 -9.65
C PHE A 190 8.72 -14.75 -9.97
N ASP A 191 10.05 -14.83 -10.07
CA ASP A 191 10.74 -16.06 -10.45
C ASP A 191 10.62 -17.11 -9.34
N ASP A 192 9.71 -18.06 -9.54
CA ASP A 192 9.50 -19.25 -8.70
C ASP A 192 10.75 -20.15 -8.58
N SER A 193 11.82 -19.89 -9.34
CA SER A 193 13.06 -20.67 -9.28
C SER A 193 13.91 -20.39 -8.02
N LEU A 194 13.68 -19.26 -7.36
CA LEU A 194 14.43 -18.83 -6.17
C LEU A 194 13.85 -19.32 -4.84
N VAL A 195 12.70 -20.00 -4.87
CA VAL A 195 12.10 -20.66 -3.70
C VAL A 195 12.26 -22.17 -3.83
N LYS A 196 13.47 -22.66 -3.55
CA LYS A 196 13.68 -24.06 -3.19
C LYS A 196 13.79 -24.21 -1.67
#